data_AF-A0A945MPY6-F1
#
_entry.id   AF-A0A945MPY6-F1
#
_cell.length_a   1.000
_cell.length_b   1.000
_cell.length_c   1.000
_cell.angle_alpha   90.00
_cell.angle_beta   90.00
_cell.angle_gamma   90.00
#
_symmetry.space_group_name_H-M   'P 1'
#
loop_
_entity.id
_entity.type
_entity.pdbx_description
1 polymer ?
#
loop_
_entity_poly.entity_id
_entity_poly.type
_entity_poly.pdbx_seq_one_letter_code
_entity_poly.pdbx_strand_id
1 'polypeptide(L)'
;MKINPQDLLNDGFVVLREVIPPAELEALRTAFETLVDRQRERWAAERGPDDPPGGAWEIGGQPRLVHFEQLIDAETAAAVEFCLGERTLGASRQIMGAEEAVPTGLMMMCNPVKDHGPANWHRDIHPIDQAPLRGLQQDLMANGPGYLQWNIPLYDDDVLWVVPGSHCRANTEQENRQLLADAKVPLPGSVPVALKAGDGVVYTNTILHWGSNYSTVKRRTVHLGYRAFGGRQYPYVPQMERRGDYVPYLRPEYQALCAHHQALYATDCDQLEAVFRAAIAGDEQAFFAALEILHPGEEERLICAILVSKLAYKMCRGDHPYRSGYGGDWSQDRALKLRFSEEEKDTLWQRFASLDRRLQGADEYFVPGFQSGPMPYFFETIPVGLDLDEIVAGW
;
A
#
# COMPACT_ATOMS: atom_id res chain seq x y z
N MET A 1 -0.21 -4.92 -23.48
CA MET A 1 -0.06 -3.45 -23.60
C MET A 1 1.44 -3.14 -23.64
N LYS A 2 1.90 -2.15 -24.43
CA LYS A 2 3.31 -1.74 -24.38
C LYS A 2 3.45 -0.70 -23.27
N ILE A 3 4.20 -1.01 -22.23
CA ILE A 3 4.40 -0.15 -21.06
C ILE A 3 5.88 0.18 -20.97
N ASN A 4 6.21 1.44 -20.68
CA ASN A 4 7.58 1.86 -20.40
C ASN A 4 7.72 2.11 -18.89
N PRO A 5 8.38 1.22 -18.13
CA PRO A 5 8.56 1.41 -16.68
C PRO A 5 9.26 2.73 -16.33
N GLN A 6 10.06 3.29 -17.24
CA GLN A 6 10.75 4.56 -17.02
C GLN A 6 9.77 5.73 -16.84
N ASP A 7 8.55 5.65 -17.41
CA ASP A 7 7.55 6.71 -17.26
C ASP A 7 7.15 6.85 -15.77
N LEU A 8 7.03 5.73 -15.05
CA LEU A 8 6.79 5.73 -13.60
C LEU A 8 7.97 6.36 -12.85
N LEU A 9 9.20 6.01 -13.21
CA LEU A 9 10.38 6.54 -12.52
C LEU A 9 10.59 8.04 -12.76
N ASN A 10 10.15 8.56 -13.90
CA ASN A 10 10.22 9.97 -14.23
C ASN A 10 9.17 10.80 -13.49
N ASP A 11 7.91 10.37 -13.53
CA ASP A 11 6.79 11.21 -13.09
C ASP A 11 6.13 10.74 -11.78
N GLY A 12 6.39 9.50 -11.36
CA GLY A 12 5.79 8.85 -10.18
C GLY A 12 4.43 8.19 -10.47
N PHE A 13 3.93 8.32 -11.69
CA PHE A 13 2.68 7.70 -12.15
C PHE A 13 2.70 7.43 -13.66
N VAL A 14 1.85 6.53 -14.12
CA VAL A 14 1.64 6.20 -15.54
C VAL A 14 0.15 6.03 -15.79
N VAL A 15 -0.36 6.65 -16.86
CA VAL A 15 -1.73 6.43 -17.33
C VAL A 15 -1.74 5.39 -18.43
N LEU A 16 -2.54 4.35 -18.23
CA LEU A 16 -2.78 3.26 -19.16
C LEU A 16 -4.19 3.41 -19.73
N ARG A 17 -4.30 3.47 -21.07
CA ARG A 17 -5.60 3.63 -21.74
C ARG A 17 -6.28 2.29 -21.96
N GLU A 18 -7.61 2.27 -21.83
CA GLU A 18 -8.45 1.09 -22.09
C GLU A 18 -7.96 -0.18 -21.37
N VAL A 19 -7.56 -0.03 -20.10
CA VAL A 19 -7.31 -1.17 -19.18
C VAL A 19 -8.55 -2.05 -19.11
N ILE A 20 -9.74 -1.43 -19.14
CA ILE A 20 -11.00 -2.08 -19.46
C ILE A 20 -11.37 -1.67 -20.88
N PRO A 21 -11.37 -2.60 -21.84
CA PRO A 21 -11.82 -2.31 -23.19
C PRO A 21 -13.29 -1.86 -23.20
N PRO A 22 -13.69 -0.95 -24.12
CA PRO A 22 -15.07 -0.48 -24.18
C PRO A 22 -16.13 -1.59 -24.27
N ALA A 23 -15.81 -2.72 -24.91
CA ALA A 23 -16.70 -3.86 -25.04
C ALA A 23 -16.91 -4.66 -23.73
N GLU A 24 -16.01 -4.52 -22.75
CA GLU A 24 -16.05 -5.23 -21.46
C GLU A 24 -16.60 -4.34 -20.33
N LEU A 25 -16.68 -3.03 -20.56
CA LEU A 25 -16.99 -2.03 -19.54
C LEU A 25 -18.38 -2.19 -18.91
N GLU A 26 -19.41 -2.47 -19.70
CA GLU A 26 -20.77 -2.65 -19.17
C GLU A 26 -20.92 -3.89 -18.28
N ALA A 27 -20.22 -4.98 -18.62
CA ALA A 27 -20.22 -6.19 -17.82
C ALA A 27 -19.58 -5.94 -16.45
N LEU A 28 -18.44 -5.23 -16.41
CA LEU A 28 -17.79 -4.85 -15.15
C LEU A 28 -18.61 -3.82 -14.36
N ARG A 29 -19.23 -2.84 -15.02
CA ARG A 29 -20.19 -1.93 -14.36
C ARG A 29 -21.29 -2.70 -13.66
N THR A 30 -21.86 -3.70 -14.33
CA THR A 30 -22.94 -4.52 -13.75
C THR A 30 -22.45 -5.27 -12.52
N ALA A 31 -21.33 -5.99 -12.62
CA ALA A 31 -20.76 -6.73 -11.50
C ALA A 31 -20.47 -5.82 -10.29
N PHE A 32 -19.82 -4.67 -10.52
CA PHE A 32 -19.48 -3.76 -9.43
C PHE A 32 -20.67 -3.02 -8.84
N GLU A 33 -21.70 -2.64 -9.62
CA GLU A 33 -22.92 -2.06 -9.02
C GLU A 33 -23.66 -3.09 -8.15
N THR A 34 -23.69 -4.37 -8.54
CA THR A 34 -24.20 -5.44 -7.68
C THR A 34 -23.45 -5.51 -6.34
N LEU A 35 -22.12 -5.35 -6.35
CA LEU A 35 -21.33 -5.27 -5.11
C LEU A 35 -21.67 -4.02 -4.29
N VAL A 36 -21.86 -2.87 -4.95
CA VAL A 36 -22.25 -1.61 -4.29
C VAL A 36 -23.60 -1.76 -3.60
N ASP A 37 -24.59 -2.35 -4.26
CA ASP A 37 -25.92 -2.55 -3.66
C ASP A 37 -25.83 -3.49 -2.44
N ARG A 38 -25.08 -4.59 -2.54
CA ARG A 38 -24.81 -5.50 -1.40
C ARG A 38 -24.14 -4.76 -0.23
N GLN A 39 -23.17 -3.90 -0.51
CA GLN A 39 -22.50 -3.13 0.54
C GLN A 39 -23.42 -2.06 1.15
N ARG A 40 -24.29 -1.43 0.36
CA ARG A 40 -25.29 -0.47 0.85
C ARG A 40 -26.29 -1.12 1.81
N GLU A 41 -26.69 -2.36 1.55
CA GLU A 41 -27.51 -3.14 2.48
C GLU A 41 -26.78 -3.38 3.82
N ARG A 42 -25.50 -3.75 3.78
CA ARG A 42 -24.68 -3.91 4.99
C ARG A 42 -24.57 -2.60 5.78
N TRP A 43 -24.24 -1.50 5.11
CA TRP A 43 -24.13 -0.18 5.76
C TRP A 43 -25.44 0.31 6.36
N ALA A 44 -26.57 0.04 5.70
CA ALA A 44 -27.87 0.35 6.26
C ALA A 44 -28.14 -0.51 7.52
N ALA A 45 -27.75 -1.78 7.53
CA ALA A 45 -27.92 -2.67 8.68
C ALA A 45 -26.99 -2.35 9.85
N GLU A 46 -25.78 -1.86 9.57
CA GLU A 46 -24.73 -1.51 10.55
C GLU A 46 -24.87 -0.10 11.13
N ARG A 47 -25.85 0.67 10.65
CA ARG A 47 -26.04 2.08 11.04
C ARG A 47 -26.24 2.23 12.55
N GLY A 48 -25.63 3.27 13.12
CA GLY A 48 -25.89 3.70 14.48
C GLY A 48 -27.33 4.24 14.67
N PRO A 49 -27.80 4.41 15.90
CA PRO A 49 -29.15 4.89 16.18
C PRO A 49 -29.48 6.26 15.56
N ASP A 50 -28.47 7.13 15.44
CA ASP A 50 -28.60 8.50 14.93
C ASP A 50 -28.14 8.65 13.47
N ASP A 51 -27.68 7.55 12.83
CA ASP A 51 -27.22 7.55 11.46
C ASP A 51 -28.42 7.59 10.48
N PRO A 52 -28.25 8.19 9.28
CA PRO A 52 -29.28 8.21 8.27
C PRO A 52 -29.59 6.77 7.77
N PRO A 53 -30.75 6.53 7.12
CA PRO A 53 -31.18 5.18 6.74
C PRO A 53 -30.18 4.36 5.92
N GLY A 54 -29.38 5.01 5.07
CA GLY A 54 -28.32 4.38 4.27
C GLY A 54 -26.99 4.21 5.00
N GLY A 55 -26.88 4.60 6.27
CA GLY A 55 -25.68 4.47 7.10
C GLY A 55 -24.46 5.12 6.45
N ALA A 56 -23.35 4.37 6.39
CA ALA A 56 -22.08 4.87 5.86
C ALA A 56 -22.15 5.36 4.40
N TRP A 57 -23.12 4.89 3.60
CA TRP A 57 -23.34 5.37 2.23
C TRP A 57 -23.70 6.85 2.19
N GLU A 58 -24.50 7.32 3.15
CA GLU A 58 -24.99 8.70 3.20
C GLU A 58 -24.10 9.63 4.02
N ILE A 59 -23.26 9.07 4.89
CA ILE A 59 -22.31 9.82 5.73
C ILE A 59 -20.99 10.05 5.01
N GLY A 60 -20.51 9.06 4.25
CA GLY A 60 -19.17 9.06 3.70
C GLY A 60 -18.98 10.09 2.58
N GLY A 61 -17.92 10.91 2.68
CA GLY A 61 -17.54 11.83 1.61
C GLY A 61 -16.95 11.15 0.36
N GLN A 62 -16.50 9.91 0.52
CA GLN A 62 -16.19 8.98 -0.55
C GLN A 62 -16.46 7.58 0.00
N PRO A 63 -17.69 7.04 -0.10
CA PRO A 63 -17.99 5.71 0.40
C PRO A 63 -17.10 4.66 -0.28
N ARG A 64 -16.53 3.73 0.49
CA ARG A 64 -15.57 2.74 -0.01
C ARG A 64 -16.01 1.33 0.35
N LEU A 65 -16.17 0.48 -0.67
CA LEU A 65 -16.21 -0.96 -0.43
C LEU A 65 -14.78 -1.38 -0.11
N VAL A 66 -14.41 -1.40 1.17
CA VAL A 66 -13.12 -1.92 1.61
C VAL A 66 -13.25 -3.44 1.69
N HIS A 67 -12.36 -4.17 1.04
CA HIS A 67 -12.43 -5.63 0.90
C HIS A 67 -13.65 -6.10 0.10
N PHE A 68 -13.84 -5.62 -1.13
CA PHE A 68 -15.02 -6.00 -1.92
C PHE A 68 -15.07 -7.50 -2.26
N GLU A 69 -13.96 -8.22 -2.13
CA GLU A 69 -13.90 -9.67 -2.34
C GLU A 69 -14.78 -10.46 -1.38
N GLN A 70 -15.12 -9.90 -0.21
CA GLN A 70 -16.07 -10.50 0.74
C GLN A 70 -17.52 -10.55 0.26
N LEU A 71 -17.82 -9.87 -0.84
CA LEU A 71 -19.15 -9.75 -1.44
C LEU A 71 -19.28 -10.60 -2.71
N ILE A 72 -18.22 -11.35 -3.07
CA ILE A 72 -18.14 -12.07 -4.34
C ILE A 72 -18.87 -13.40 -4.25
N ASP A 73 -19.55 -13.70 -5.36
CA ASP A 73 -20.21 -14.96 -5.66
C ASP A 73 -20.04 -15.29 -7.15
N ALA A 74 -20.74 -16.33 -7.63
CA ALA A 74 -20.69 -16.72 -9.04
C ALA A 74 -21.15 -15.62 -10.01
N GLU A 75 -22.03 -14.71 -9.59
CA GLU A 75 -22.52 -13.60 -10.43
C GLU A 75 -21.46 -12.50 -10.59
N THR A 76 -20.66 -12.26 -9.56
CA THR A 76 -19.76 -11.10 -9.46
C THR A 76 -18.27 -11.44 -9.52
N ALA A 77 -17.92 -12.72 -9.71
CA ALA A 77 -16.54 -13.21 -9.82
C ALA A 77 -15.67 -12.39 -10.78
N ALA A 78 -16.25 -11.88 -11.88
CA ALA A 78 -15.56 -11.04 -12.85
C ALA A 78 -14.87 -9.79 -12.25
N ALA A 79 -15.37 -9.25 -11.12
CA ALA A 79 -14.76 -8.10 -10.45
C ALA A 79 -13.36 -8.42 -9.88
N VAL A 80 -13.20 -9.61 -9.28
CA VAL A 80 -11.89 -10.07 -8.77
C VAL A 80 -11.02 -10.60 -9.91
N GLU A 81 -11.59 -11.34 -10.86
CA GLU A 81 -10.84 -11.83 -12.03
C GLU A 81 -10.21 -10.69 -12.84
N PHE A 82 -10.90 -9.54 -12.93
CA PHE A 82 -10.34 -8.33 -13.53
C PHE A 82 -9.07 -7.85 -12.83
N CYS A 83 -9.02 -7.93 -11.49
CA CYS A 83 -7.86 -7.58 -10.69
C CYS A 83 -6.73 -8.63 -10.77
N LEU A 84 -7.04 -9.84 -11.25
CA LEU A 84 -6.07 -10.91 -11.47
C LEU A 84 -5.62 -11.01 -12.94
N GLY A 85 -6.17 -10.17 -13.82
CA GLY A 85 -5.96 -10.25 -15.26
C GLY A 85 -4.69 -9.56 -15.76
N GLU A 86 -4.28 -9.89 -16.99
CA GLU A 86 -3.06 -9.38 -17.62
C GLU A 86 -3.01 -7.84 -17.78
N ARG A 87 -4.15 -7.17 -17.90
CA ARG A 87 -4.20 -5.71 -18.09
C ARG A 87 -3.93 -4.92 -16.80
N THR A 88 -3.97 -5.58 -15.64
CA THR A 88 -3.75 -4.98 -14.32
C THR A 88 -2.56 -5.66 -13.62
N LEU A 89 -2.67 -6.96 -13.33
CA LEU A 89 -1.62 -7.76 -12.71
C LEU A 89 -0.39 -7.89 -13.64
N GLY A 90 -0.61 -8.28 -14.89
CA GLY A 90 0.48 -8.41 -15.89
C GLY A 90 1.16 -7.05 -16.18
N ALA A 91 0.38 -5.98 -16.24
CA ALA A 91 0.91 -4.62 -16.33
C ALA A 91 1.78 -4.25 -15.11
N SER A 92 1.35 -4.62 -13.89
CA SER A 92 2.11 -4.38 -12.67
C SER A 92 3.43 -5.14 -12.65
N ARG A 93 3.45 -6.41 -13.07
CA ARG A 93 4.70 -7.20 -13.24
C ARG A 93 5.68 -6.49 -14.17
N GLN A 94 5.20 -5.98 -15.31
CA GLN A 94 6.04 -5.24 -16.27
C GLN A 94 6.59 -3.94 -15.68
N ILE A 95 5.76 -3.15 -14.99
CA ILE A 95 6.18 -1.87 -14.40
C ILE A 95 7.17 -2.09 -13.25
N MET A 96 6.94 -3.11 -12.42
CA MET A 96 7.82 -3.44 -11.30
C MET A 96 9.13 -4.09 -11.73
N GLY A 97 9.17 -4.70 -12.92
CA GLY A 97 10.30 -5.55 -13.31
C GLY A 97 10.44 -6.77 -12.38
N ALA A 98 9.33 -7.22 -11.79
CA ALA A 98 9.29 -8.35 -10.86
C ALA A 98 8.83 -9.62 -11.59
N GLU A 99 9.34 -10.77 -11.13
CA GLU A 99 8.89 -12.05 -11.66
C GLU A 99 7.40 -12.22 -11.38
N GLU A 100 6.96 -12.03 -10.14
CA GLU A 100 5.56 -12.17 -9.74
C GLU A 100 5.03 -10.91 -9.06
N ALA A 101 3.72 -10.75 -9.06
CA ALA A 101 3.04 -9.69 -8.31
C ALA A 101 1.72 -10.22 -7.74
N VAL A 102 1.24 -9.62 -6.66
CA VAL A 102 0.02 -10.07 -5.99
C VAL A 102 -0.84 -8.88 -5.62
N PRO A 103 -2.16 -8.91 -5.89
CA PRO A 103 -3.05 -7.81 -5.53
C PRO A 103 -3.14 -7.64 -4.01
N THR A 104 -3.24 -6.38 -3.59
CA THR A 104 -3.44 -5.97 -2.20
C THR A 104 -4.60 -4.98 -2.14
N GLY A 105 -5.29 -4.94 -0.99
CA GLY A 105 -6.30 -3.91 -0.72
C GLY A 105 -7.35 -3.73 -1.82
N LEU A 106 -8.10 -4.79 -2.14
CA LEU A 106 -9.17 -4.73 -3.13
C LEU A 106 -10.30 -3.81 -2.64
N MET A 107 -10.42 -2.64 -3.27
CA MET A 107 -11.36 -1.60 -2.88
C MET A 107 -12.11 -1.03 -4.07
N MET A 108 -13.25 -0.40 -3.77
CA MET A 108 -13.97 0.41 -4.74
C MET A 108 -14.38 1.73 -4.10
N MET A 109 -13.96 2.83 -4.71
CA MET A 109 -14.36 4.18 -4.30
C MET A 109 -15.61 4.63 -5.04
N CYS A 110 -16.61 5.11 -4.31
CA CYS A 110 -17.87 5.61 -4.84
C CYS A 110 -18.01 7.14 -4.70
N ASN A 111 -18.89 7.73 -5.49
CA ASN A 111 -19.34 9.11 -5.24
C ASN A 111 -20.21 9.19 -3.97
N PRO A 112 -20.14 10.30 -3.24
CA PRO A 112 -21.05 10.59 -2.13
C PRO A 112 -22.47 10.96 -2.61
N VAL A 113 -23.40 11.06 -1.66
CA VAL A 113 -24.79 11.51 -1.88
C VAL A 113 -24.98 13.03 -1.82
N LYS A 114 -23.96 13.75 -1.35
CA LYS A 114 -23.85 15.22 -1.31
C LYS A 114 -22.42 15.61 -1.64
N ASP A 115 -22.16 16.86 -2.00
CA ASP A 115 -20.80 17.28 -2.28
C ASP A 115 -19.94 17.27 -1.00
N HIS A 116 -18.72 16.74 -1.12
CA HIS A 116 -17.74 16.58 -0.04
C HIS A 116 -16.33 16.95 -0.50
N GLY A 117 -15.46 17.09 0.50
CA GLY A 117 -14.04 17.34 0.30
C GLY A 117 -13.70 18.83 0.25
N PRO A 118 -12.49 19.17 -0.22
CA PRO A 118 -11.45 18.23 -0.62
C PRO A 118 -10.85 17.40 0.51
N ALA A 119 -10.15 16.31 0.15
CA ALA A 119 -9.25 15.63 1.08
C ALA A 119 -8.04 16.50 1.42
N ASN A 120 -7.12 16.02 2.26
CA ASN A 120 -5.83 16.66 2.45
C ASN A 120 -4.81 16.06 1.46
N TRP A 121 -3.89 16.86 0.93
CA TRP A 121 -2.71 16.34 0.23
C TRP A 121 -1.91 15.42 1.16
N HIS A 122 -1.49 14.27 0.63
CA HIS A 122 -0.70 13.31 1.40
C HIS A 122 0.12 12.37 0.52
N ARG A 123 1.04 11.67 1.17
CA ARG A 123 1.66 10.42 0.72
C ARG A 123 1.08 9.30 1.56
N ASP A 124 0.83 8.16 0.94
CA ASP A 124 0.36 6.95 1.64
C ASP A 124 1.56 6.22 2.26
N ILE A 125 2.29 6.94 3.11
CA ILE A 125 3.55 6.53 3.76
C ILE A 125 3.48 6.83 5.25
N HIS A 126 3.99 5.90 6.04
CA HIS A 126 3.92 5.91 7.48
C HIS A 126 5.28 5.54 8.09
N PRO A 127 6.16 6.52 8.32
CA PRO A 127 7.54 6.25 8.77
C PRO A 127 7.64 5.49 10.10
N ILE A 128 6.59 5.53 10.92
CA ILE A 128 6.51 4.84 12.21
C ILE A 128 6.54 3.30 12.10
N ASP A 129 5.91 2.73 11.10
CA ASP A 129 5.81 1.28 10.83
C ASP A 129 6.24 0.87 9.41
N GLN A 130 6.75 1.83 8.65
CA GLN A 130 7.56 1.62 7.45
C GLN A 130 8.97 2.16 7.72
N ALA A 131 9.54 2.92 6.78
CA ALA A 131 10.82 3.61 6.93
C ALA A 131 10.66 5.11 6.63
N PRO A 132 11.64 5.95 7.03
CA PRO A 132 11.68 7.35 6.60
C PRO A 132 11.58 7.49 5.08
N LEU A 133 10.80 8.48 4.62
CA LEU A 133 10.42 8.63 3.20
C LEU A 133 11.62 8.57 2.26
N ARG A 134 12.72 9.27 2.55
CA ARG A 134 13.88 9.32 1.66
C ARG A 134 14.48 7.95 1.41
N GLY A 135 14.54 7.08 2.42
CA GLY A 135 15.00 5.71 2.26
C GLY A 135 14.13 4.91 1.30
N LEU A 136 12.80 4.98 1.47
CA LEU A 136 11.84 4.33 0.56
C LEU A 136 11.96 4.86 -0.88
N GLN A 137 12.19 6.18 -1.03
CA GLN A 137 12.37 6.80 -2.35
C GLN A 137 13.70 6.40 -3.00
N GLN A 138 14.79 6.32 -2.24
CA GLN A 138 16.09 5.87 -2.75
C GLN A 138 16.02 4.42 -3.21
N ASP A 139 15.40 3.55 -2.41
CA ASP A 139 15.23 2.15 -2.74
C ASP A 139 14.34 1.95 -3.98
N LEU A 140 13.21 2.68 -4.07
CA LEU A 140 12.40 2.75 -5.30
C LEU A 140 13.22 3.11 -6.54
N MET A 141 14.11 4.10 -6.44
CA MET A 141 14.90 4.56 -7.60
C MET A 141 16.04 3.61 -7.95
N ALA A 142 16.67 2.96 -6.98
CA ALA A 142 17.78 2.02 -7.18
C ALA A 142 17.29 0.64 -7.64
N ASN A 143 16.17 0.17 -7.10
CA ASN A 143 15.73 -1.22 -7.20
C ASN A 143 14.38 -1.40 -7.92
N GLY A 144 13.73 -0.31 -8.35
CA GLY A 144 12.39 -0.35 -8.94
C GLY A 144 11.30 -0.50 -7.87
N PRO A 145 10.00 -0.39 -8.22
CA PRO A 145 8.93 -0.32 -7.22
C PRO A 145 8.60 -1.68 -6.61
N GLY A 146 8.63 -1.77 -5.28
CA GLY A 146 8.10 -2.93 -4.55
C GLY A 146 6.56 -2.94 -4.45
N TYR A 147 5.93 -1.78 -4.64
CA TYR A 147 4.49 -1.61 -4.51
C TYR A 147 3.94 -0.56 -5.50
N LEU A 148 2.76 -0.81 -6.07
CA LEU A 148 2.05 0.10 -6.97
C LEU A 148 0.58 0.22 -6.58
N GLN A 149 0.05 1.44 -6.60
CA GLN A 149 -1.38 1.72 -6.43
C GLN A 149 -2.05 1.96 -7.78
N TRP A 150 -3.31 1.58 -7.86
CA TRP A 150 -4.14 1.70 -9.05
C TRP A 150 -5.43 2.45 -8.76
N ASN A 151 -5.80 3.35 -9.67
CA ASN A 151 -7.18 3.84 -9.80
C ASN A 151 -7.68 3.52 -11.21
N ILE A 152 -8.76 2.76 -11.31
CA ILE A 152 -9.36 2.33 -12.59
C ILE A 152 -10.85 2.71 -12.57
N PRO A 153 -11.23 3.84 -13.17
CA PRO A 153 -12.59 4.31 -13.08
C PRO A 153 -13.50 3.66 -14.12
N LEU A 154 -14.68 3.21 -13.68
CA LEU A 154 -15.73 2.66 -14.55
C LEU A 154 -16.55 3.77 -15.23
N TYR A 155 -16.35 5.03 -14.85
CA TYR A 155 -16.92 6.24 -15.45
C TYR A 155 -15.78 7.26 -15.62
N ASP A 156 -15.99 8.36 -16.33
CA ASP A 156 -14.96 9.41 -16.41
C ASP A 156 -14.65 9.95 -14.99
N ASP A 157 -13.36 10.15 -14.67
CA ASP A 157 -12.90 10.53 -13.33
C ASP A 157 -11.71 11.49 -13.44
N ASP A 158 -11.81 12.64 -12.78
CA ASP A 158 -10.79 13.69 -12.72
C ASP A 158 -10.48 14.12 -11.27
N VAL A 159 -10.89 13.31 -10.29
CA VAL A 159 -10.80 13.65 -8.87
C VAL A 159 -9.37 13.59 -8.33
N LEU A 160 -8.55 12.65 -8.84
CA LEU A 160 -7.17 12.46 -8.39
C LEU A 160 -6.26 13.55 -8.95
N TRP A 161 -5.50 14.18 -8.08
CA TRP A 161 -4.41 15.08 -8.42
C TRP A 161 -3.09 14.53 -7.90
N VAL A 162 -2.01 14.83 -8.60
CA VAL A 162 -0.65 14.44 -8.23
C VAL A 162 0.30 15.61 -8.39
N VAL A 163 1.43 15.57 -7.69
CA VAL A 163 2.60 16.39 -8.00
C VAL A 163 3.64 15.51 -8.71
N PRO A 164 3.79 15.61 -10.04
CA PRO A 164 4.76 14.81 -10.78
C PRO A 164 6.19 15.00 -10.24
N GLY A 165 6.95 13.92 -10.20
CA GLY A 165 8.33 13.91 -9.69
C GLY A 165 8.45 14.02 -8.16
N SER A 166 7.34 14.20 -7.42
CA SER A 166 7.39 14.25 -5.96
C SER A 166 7.68 12.90 -5.31
N HIS A 167 7.58 11.79 -6.03
CA HIS A 167 7.85 10.43 -5.57
C HIS A 167 9.32 10.15 -5.29
N CYS A 168 10.26 10.95 -5.81
CA CYS A 168 11.70 10.75 -5.66
C CYS A 168 12.41 11.89 -4.89
N ARG A 169 11.65 12.78 -4.25
CA ARG A 169 12.15 13.89 -3.43
C ARG A 169 11.31 14.13 -2.17
N ALA A 170 11.91 14.77 -1.18
CA ALA A 170 11.18 15.41 -0.09
C ALA A 170 10.28 16.54 -0.62
N ASN A 171 9.39 17.05 0.23
CA ASN A 171 8.63 18.24 -0.09
C ASN A 171 9.57 19.45 -0.20
N THR A 172 9.27 20.34 -1.15
CA THR A 172 9.94 21.64 -1.26
C THR A 172 9.47 22.57 -0.13
N GLU A 173 10.24 23.61 0.16
CA GLU A 173 9.82 24.63 1.12
C GLU A 173 8.49 25.30 0.73
N GLN A 174 8.25 25.49 -0.56
CA GLN A 174 7.01 26.09 -1.04
C GLN A 174 5.80 25.17 -0.78
N GLU A 175 5.94 23.87 -1.09
CA GLU A 175 4.91 22.87 -0.78
C GLU A 175 4.66 22.81 0.73
N ASN A 176 5.72 22.75 1.56
CA ASN A 176 5.57 22.73 3.02
C ASN A 176 4.85 23.97 3.55
N ARG A 177 5.23 25.18 3.11
CA ARG A 177 4.54 26.42 3.50
C ARG A 177 3.06 26.37 3.12
N GLN A 178 2.75 25.87 1.93
CA GLN A 178 1.37 25.81 1.47
C GLN A 178 0.55 24.74 2.20
N LEU A 179 1.09 23.53 2.38
CA LEU A 179 0.41 22.46 3.10
C LEU A 179 0.12 22.84 4.57
N LEU A 180 1.02 23.59 5.21
CA LEU A 180 0.79 24.13 6.56
C LEU A 180 -0.28 25.22 6.60
N ALA A 181 -0.40 26.01 5.53
CA ALA A 181 -1.41 27.06 5.43
C ALA A 181 -2.79 26.49 5.10
N ASP A 182 -2.87 25.62 4.07
CA ASP A 182 -4.06 24.92 3.65
C ASP A 182 -3.70 23.68 2.80
N ALA A 183 -3.87 22.48 3.38
CA ALA A 183 -3.61 21.21 2.71
C ALA A 183 -4.70 20.80 1.70
N LYS A 184 -5.70 21.64 1.43
CA LYS A 184 -6.86 21.35 0.57
C LYS A 184 -6.94 22.23 -0.67
N VAL A 185 -5.83 22.83 -1.09
CA VAL A 185 -5.74 23.63 -2.32
C VAL A 185 -4.64 23.10 -3.24
N PRO A 186 -4.73 23.32 -4.57
CA PRO A 186 -3.74 22.79 -5.52
C PRO A 186 -2.31 23.26 -5.21
N LEU A 187 -1.37 22.32 -5.09
CA LEU A 187 0.05 22.62 -4.90
C LEU A 187 0.74 23.14 -6.18
N PRO A 188 1.87 23.84 -6.06
CA PRO A 188 2.64 24.29 -7.22
C PRO A 188 3.04 23.11 -8.12
N GLY A 189 2.70 23.19 -9.41
CA GLY A 189 3.01 22.14 -10.38
C GLY A 189 2.15 20.88 -10.26
N SER A 190 1.13 20.87 -9.40
CA SER A 190 0.18 19.75 -9.36
C SER A 190 -0.69 19.71 -10.62
N VAL A 191 -1.11 18.50 -11.00
CA VAL A 191 -1.94 18.27 -12.17
C VAL A 191 -3.10 17.32 -11.83
N PRO A 192 -4.29 17.52 -12.41
CA PRO A 192 -5.36 16.53 -12.37
C PRO A 192 -4.99 15.34 -13.26
N VAL A 193 -5.23 14.12 -12.77
CA VAL A 193 -5.12 12.89 -13.55
C VAL A 193 -6.49 12.58 -14.14
N ALA A 194 -6.78 13.16 -15.30
CA ALA A 194 -8.06 12.96 -16.00
C ALA A 194 -8.08 11.61 -16.74
N LEU A 195 -9.02 10.75 -16.35
CA LEU A 195 -9.20 9.40 -16.87
C LEU A 195 -10.56 9.26 -17.54
N LYS A 196 -10.59 8.58 -18.69
CA LYS A 196 -11.84 8.10 -19.29
C LYS A 196 -12.26 6.80 -18.63
N ALA A 197 -13.55 6.50 -18.73
CA ALA A 197 -14.07 5.22 -18.29
C ALA A 197 -13.28 4.06 -18.93
N GLY A 198 -12.72 3.18 -18.09
CA GLY A 198 -11.89 2.05 -18.49
C GLY A 198 -10.40 2.35 -18.66
N ASP A 199 -9.95 3.58 -18.51
CA ASP A 199 -8.53 3.87 -18.31
C ASP A 199 -8.07 3.38 -16.92
N GLY A 200 -6.77 3.42 -16.66
CA GLY A 200 -6.21 3.25 -15.33
C GLY A 200 -5.01 4.16 -15.12
N VAL A 201 -4.81 4.64 -13.90
CA VAL A 201 -3.54 5.22 -13.47
C VAL A 201 -2.88 4.30 -12.47
N VAL A 202 -1.59 4.07 -12.69
CA VAL A 202 -0.68 3.36 -11.79
C VAL A 202 0.27 4.37 -11.18
N TYR A 203 0.47 4.36 -9.87
CA TYR A 203 1.33 5.34 -9.20
C TYR A 203 2.01 4.75 -7.98
N THR A 204 3.14 5.35 -7.60
CA THR A 204 3.81 5.01 -6.35
C THR A 204 3.10 5.69 -5.19
N ASN A 205 2.90 5.00 -4.08
CA ASN A 205 2.33 5.59 -2.86
C ASN A 205 3.28 6.61 -2.19
N THR A 206 4.54 6.66 -2.64
CA THR A 206 5.49 7.72 -2.29
C THR A 206 5.19 9.03 -2.99
N ILE A 207 4.31 9.11 -4.00
CA ILE A 207 3.94 10.38 -4.67
C ILE A 207 2.99 11.21 -3.80
N LEU A 208 3.15 12.53 -3.83
CA LEU A 208 2.22 13.45 -3.19
C LEU A 208 0.97 13.54 -4.06
N HIS A 209 -0.17 13.16 -3.48
CA HIS A 209 -1.44 13.09 -4.19
C HIS A 209 -2.61 13.58 -3.35
N TRP A 210 -3.72 13.85 -4.02
CA TRP A 210 -4.89 14.50 -3.43
C TRP A 210 -6.16 14.10 -4.14
N GLY A 211 -7.17 13.68 -3.37
CA GLY A 211 -8.55 13.66 -3.85
C GLY A 211 -9.13 15.07 -3.71
N SER A 212 -9.40 15.70 -4.86
CA SER A 212 -9.97 17.05 -4.94
C SER A 212 -11.43 17.06 -4.46
N ASN A 213 -12.38 17.54 -5.25
CA ASN A 213 -13.78 17.59 -4.83
C ASN A 213 -14.51 16.28 -5.15
N TYR A 214 -15.21 15.72 -4.16
CA TYR A 214 -16.10 14.58 -4.36
C TYR A 214 -17.53 15.11 -4.58
N SER A 215 -18.03 15.01 -5.81
CA SER A 215 -19.39 15.45 -6.15
C SER A 215 -20.38 14.30 -6.20
N THR A 216 -21.66 14.61 -6.36
CA THR A 216 -22.73 13.62 -6.59
C THR A 216 -22.72 12.98 -7.99
N VAL A 217 -21.80 13.38 -8.89
CA VAL A 217 -21.64 12.76 -10.21
C VAL A 217 -21.24 11.29 -10.04
N LYS A 218 -21.89 10.39 -10.80
CA LYS A 218 -21.67 8.94 -10.66
C LYS A 218 -20.20 8.60 -10.86
N ARG A 219 -19.57 8.10 -9.79
CA ARG A 219 -18.16 7.69 -9.75
C ARG A 219 -18.07 6.30 -9.16
N ARG A 220 -17.30 5.45 -9.82
CA ARG A 220 -16.99 4.08 -9.45
C ARG A 220 -15.55 3.82 -9.85
N THR A 221 -14.64 3.82 -8.90
CA THR A 221 -13.21 3.66 -9.19
C THR A 221 -12.70 2.45 -8.45
N VAL A 222 -12.34 1.41 -9.20
CA VAL A 222 -11.65 0.25 -8.63
C VAL A 222 -10.29 0.73 -8.16
N HIS A 223 -10.01 0.49 -6.89
CA HIS A 223 -8.77 0.88 -6.23
C HIS A 223 -8.14 -0.34 -5.62
N LEU A 224 -6.87 -0.55 -5.91
CA LEU A 224 -6.12 -1.70 -5.43
C LEU A 224 -4.63 -1.39 -5.46
N GLY A 225 -3.88 -2.20 -4.75
CA GLY A 225 -2.44 -2.25 -4.87
C GLY A 225 -1.97 -3.54 -5.52
N TYR A 226 -0.72 -3.56 -5.95
CA TYR A 226 0.03 -4.79 -6.18
C TYR A 226 1.35 -4.70 -5.41
N ARG A 227 1.74 -5.79 -4.76
CA ARG A 227 3.11 -5.96 -4.25
C ARG A 227 3.91 -6.88 -5.14
N ALA A 228 5.21 -6.62 -5.24
CA ALA A 228 6.15 -7.46 -5.96
C ALA A 228 6.51 -8.74 -5.17
N PHE A 229 6.83 -9.80 -5.92
CA PHE A 229 7.55 -10.99 -5.48
C PHE A 229 8.66 -11.28 -6.51
N GLY A 230 9.87 -11.56 -6.03
CA GLY A 230 11.04 -11.69 -6.93
C GLY A 230 11.49 -10.37 -7.55
N GLY A 231 11.12 -9.23 -6.95
CA GLY A 231 11.69 -7.91 -7.27
C GLY A 231 13.07 -7.71 -6.62
N ARG A 232 13.73 -6.59 -6.92
CA ARG A 232 15.04 -6.27 -6.33
C ARG A 232 14.94 -5.70 -4.91
N GLN A 233 13.84 -5.00 -4.59
CA GLN A 233 13.56 -4.53 -3.23
C GLN A 233 12.51 -5.38 -2.54
N TYR A 234 12.55 -5.39 -1.20
CA TYR A 234 11.46 -5.94 -0.40
C TYR A 234 10.34 -4.89 -0.25
N PRO A 235 9.07 -5.24 -0.52
CA PRO A 235 7.99 -4.26 -0.52
C PRO A 235 7.70 -3.68 0.87
N TYR A 236 7.62 -2.35 0.96
CA TYR A 236 7.17 -1.63 2.16
C TYR A 236 5.64 -1.64 2.37
N VAL A 237 4.88 -2.22 1.43
CA VAL A 237 3.49 -2.66 1.61
C VAL A 237 3.43 -4.16 1.32
N PRO A 238 3.85 -5.01 2.28
CA PRO A 238 4.03 -6.45 2.05
C PRO A 238 2.72 -7.25 2.21
N GLN A 239 1.59 -6.58 2.38
CA GLN A 239 0.28 -7.21 2.58
C GLN A 239 -0.07 -8.15 1.43
N MET A 240 -0.80 -9.23 1.76
CA MET A 240 -1.56 -10.00 0.79
C MET A 240 -3.00 -10.20 1.29
N GLU A 241 -3.99 -10.11 0.39
CA GLU A 241 -5.35 -10.54 0.70
C GLU A 241 -5.40 -12.07 0.89
N ARG A 242 -5.99 -12.53 1.99
CA ARG A 242 -5.99 -13.95 2.39
C ARG A 242 -7.36 -14.59 2.42
N ARG A 243 -8.42 -13.83 2.19
CA ARG A 243 -9.75 -14.42 2.03
C ARG A 243 -9.73 -15.38 0.84
N GLY A 244 -10.23 -16.58 1.07
CA GLY A 244 -10.29 -17.65 0.06
C GLY A 244 -11.71 -18.08 -0.24
N ASP A 245 -12.71 -17.50 0.43
CA ASP A 245 -14.12 -17.87 0.30
C ASP A 245 -14.71 -17.51 -1.07
N TYR A 246 -14.13 -16.51 -1.74
CA TYR A 246 -14.51 -16.17 -3.12
C TYR A 246 -13.86 -17.08 -4.18
N VAL A 247 -12.77 -17.78 -3.84
CA VAL A 247 -11.96 -18.55 -4.80
C VAL A 247 -12.78 -19.62 -5.54
N PRO A 248 -13.68 -20.38 -4.89
CA PRO A 248 -14.51 -21.38 -5.57
C PRO A 248 -15.41 -20.81 -6.69
N TYR A 249 -15.69 -19.51 -6.70
CA TYR A 249 -16.50 -18.86 -7.73
C TYR A 249 -15.70 -18.45 -8.97
N LEU A 250 -14.36 -18.43 -8.88
CA LEU A 250 -13.49 -18.00 -9.97
C LEU A 250 -13.33 -19.09 -11.03
N ARG A 251 -12.93 -18.71 -12.24
CA ARG A 251 -12.49 -19.66 -13.26
C ARG A 251 -11.24 -20.43 -12.83
N PRO A 252 -11.03 -21.68 -13.30
CA PRO A 252 -9.95 -22.54 -12.84
C PRO A 252 -8.55 -21.92 -12.92
N GLU A 253 -8.28 -21.11 -13.95
CA GLU A 253 -7.01 -20.40 -14.11
C GLU A 253 -6.73 -19.43 -12.95
N TYR A 254 -7.75 -18.72 -12.47
CA TYR A 254 -7.61 -17.79 -11.34
C TYR A 254 -7.61 -18.50 -9.99
N GLN A 255 -8.27 -19.65 -9.88
CA GLN A 255 -8.13 -20.51 -8.69
C GLN A 255 -6.68 -20.99 -8.53
N ALA A 256 -6.06 -21.45 -9.62
CA ALA A 256 -4.66 -21.84 -9.62
C ALA A 256 -3.73 -20.66 -9.30
N LEU A 257 -4.01 -19.47 -9.84
CA LEU A 257 -3.25 -18.26 -9.53
C LEU A 257 -3.36 -17.87 -8.05
N CYS A 258 -4.54 -17.91 -7.45
CA CYS A 258 -4.71 -17.65 -6.02
C CYS A 258 -3.94 -18.67 -5.16
N ALA A 259 -3.94 -19.96 -5.54
CA ALA A 259 -3.14 -20.97 -4.86
C ALA A 259 -1.62 -20.69 -4.99
N HIS A 260 -1.18 -20.22 -6.15
CA HIS A 260 0.21 -19.80 -6.36
C HIS A 260 0.58 -18.60 -5.47
N HIS A 261 -0.27 -17.58 -5.39
CA HIS A 261 -0.05 -16.43 -4.50
C HIS A 261 0.07 -16.85 -3.03
N GLN A 262 -0.74 -17.83 -2.58
CA GLN A 262 -0.62 -18.38 -1.22
C GLN A 262 0.73 -19.09 -0.98
N ALA A 263 1.25 -19.79 -1.99
CA ALA A 263 2.57 -20.41 -1.91
C ALA A 263 3.69 -19.35 -1.81
N LEU A 264 3.64 -18.30 -2.63
CA LEU A 264 4.58 -17.17 -2.58
C LEU A 264 4.58 -16.52 -1.18
N TYR A 265 3.40 -16.29 -0.62
CA TYR A 265 3.25 -15.74 0.72
C TYR A 265 3.83 -16.65 1.83
N ALA A 266 3.67 -17.96 1.70
CA ALA A 266 4.25 -18.91 2.65
C ALA A 266 5.78 -18.86 2.60
N THR A 267 6.37 -18.82 1.40
CA THR A 267 7.82 -18.65 1.21
C THR A 267 8.33 -17.32 1.78
N ASP A 268 7.60 -16.22 1.58
CA ASP A 268 7.90 -14.89 2.16
C ASP A 268 7.94 -14.96 3.70
N CYS A 269 7.00 -15.67 4.32
CA CYS A 269 7.02 -15.93 5.77
C CYS A 269 8.25 -16.75 6.18
N ASP A 270 8.61 -17.79 5.45
CA ASP A 270 9.77 -18.63 5.77
C ASP A 270 11.08 -17.83 5.67
N GLN A 271 11.20 -16.94 4.69
CA GLN A 271 12.35 -16.03 4.54
C GLN A 271 12.43 -15.02 5.69
N LEU A 272 11.30 -14.40 6.07
CA LEU A 272 11.24 -13.51 7.23
C LEU A 272 11.58 -14.23 8.54
N GLU A 273 11.12 -15.48 8.70
CA GLU A 273 11.51 -16.30 9.84
C GLU A 273 13.02 -16.52 9.88
N ALA A 274 13.68 -16.82 8.76
CA ALA A 274 15.13 -16.96 8.71
C ALA A 274 15.87 -15.70 9.17
N VAL A 275 15.41 -14.51 8.74
CA VAL A 275 15.95 -13.22 9.19
C VAL A 275 15.80 -13.07 10.71
N PHE A 276 14.62 -13.36 11.26
CA PHE A 276 14.38 -13.25 12.70
C PHE A 276 15.16 -14.28 13.53
N ARG A 277 15.29 -15.51 13.05
CA ARG A 277 16.08 -16.55 13.72
C ARG A 277 17.56 -16.18 13.79
N ALA A 278 18.10 -15.61 12.70
CA ALA A 278 19.48 -15.11 12.69
C ALA A 278 19.68 -13.95 13.68
N ALA A 279 18.75 -13.00 13.73
CA ALA A 279 18.78 -11.91 14.70
C ALA A 279 18.74 -12.43 16.14
N ILE A 280 17.83 -13.35 16.47
CA ILE A 280 17.74 -13.98 17.81
C ILE A 280 19.08 -14.64 18.17
N ALA A 281 19.67 -15.40 17.24
CA ALA A 281 20.94 -16.08 17.45
C ALA A 281 22.15 -15.12 17.58
N GLY A 282 22.00 -13.84 17.21
CA GLY A 282 23.12 -12.91 17.08
C GLY A 282 24.09 -13.29 15.96
N ASP A 283 23.60 -14.03 14.96
CA ASP A 283 24.40 -14.45 13.81
C ASP A 283 24.34 -13.37 12.72
N GLU A 284 25.31 -12.45 12.76
CA GLU A 284 25.41 -11.32 11.83
C GLU A 284 25.50 -11.79 10.37
N GLN A 285 26.30 -12.82 10.11
CA GLN A 285 26.51 -13.34 8.76
C GLN A 285 25.23 -13.96 8.20
N ALA A 286 24.52 -14.76 9.01
CA ALA A 286 23.24 -15.33 8.61
C ALA A 286 22.16 -14.25 8.45
N PHE A 287 22.18 -13.20 9.27
CA PHE A 287 21.23 -12.10 9.18
C PHE A 287 21.40 -11.34 7.87
N PHE A 288 22.63 -10.98 7.52
CA PHE A 288 22.93 -10.32 6.25
C PHE A 288 22.54 -11.21 5.07
N ALA A 289 22.95 -12.48 5.05
CA ALA A 289 22.59 -13.40 3.99
C ALA A 289 21.06 -13.56 3.82
N ALA A 290 20.31 -13.61 4.92
CA ALA A 290 18.85 -13.67 4.89
C ALA A 290 18.22 -12.36 4.36
N LEU A 291 18.79 -11.19 4.69
CA LEU A 291 18.37 -9.92 4.09
C LEU A 291 18.66 -9.85 2.59
N GLU A 292 19.77 -10.42 2.11
CA GLU A 292 20.06 -10.46 0.65
C GLU A 292 19.04 -11.31 -0.12
N ILE A 293 18.52 -12.38 0.49
CA ILE A 293 17.46 -13.19 -0.11
C ILE A 293 16.16 -12.38 -0.19
N LEU A 294 15.83 -11.64 0.87
CA LEU A 294 14.60 -10.86 0.97
C LEU A 294 14.64 -9.61 0.08
N HIS A 295 15.82 -9.00 -0.03
CA HIS A 295 16.11 -7.78 -0.77
C HIS A 295 17.37 -7.99 -1.66
N PRO A 296 17.22 -8.60 -2.85
CA PRO A 296 18.33 -8.94 -3.72
C PRO A 296 19.17 -7.75 -4.21
N GLY A 297 18.56 -6.57 -4.34
CA GLY A 297 19.26 -5.32 -4.64
C GLY A 297 20.35 -5.04 -3.61
N GLU A 298 21.55 -4.69 -4.08
CA GLU A 298 22.70 -4.41 -3.23
C GLU A 298 22.58 -3.06 -2.52
N GLU A 299 21.96 -2.09 -3.18
CA GLU A 299 21.70 -0.76 -2.64
C GLU A 299 20.47 -0.78 -1.72
N GLU A 300 20.50 0.03 -0.66
CA GLU A 300 19.36 0.29 0.23
C GLU A 300 18.84 -0.89 1.07
N ARG A 301 19.61 -1.98 1.24
CA ARG A 301 19.26 -3.11 2.15
C ARG A 301 18.98 -2.70 3.60
N LEU A 302 19.52 -1.57 4.05
CA LEU A 302 19.16 -0.95 5.33
C LEU A 302 17.64 -0.73 5.46
N ILE A 303 16.98 -0.34 4.37
CA ILE A 303 15.54 -0.10 4.35
C ILE A 303 14.78 -1.41 4.60
N CYS A 304 15.22 -2.52 4.00
CA CYS A 304 14.68 -3.84 4.32
C CYS A 304 14.83 -4.18 5.81
N ALA A 305 16.00 -3.92 6.40
CA ALA A 305 16.22 -4.17 7.83
C ALA A 305 15.29 -3.32 8.72
N ILE A 306 15.05 -2.05 8.36
CA ILE A 306 14.08 -1.18 9.04
C ILE A 306 12.67 -1.76 8.93
N LEU A 307 12.21 -2.11 7.73
CA LEU A 307 10.88 -2.69 7.51
C LEU A 307 10.68 -3.97 8.34
N VAL A 308 11.66 -4.86 8.31
CA VAL A 308 11.66 -6.10 9.12
C VAL A 308 11.61 -5.79 10.62
N SER A 309 12.28 -4.74 11.09
CA SER A 309 12.22 -4.32 12.50
C SER A 309 10.82 -3.84 12.91
N LYS A 310 10.06 -3.23 11.99
CA LYS A 310 8.66 -2.82 12.24
C LYS A 310 7.73 -4.02 12.34
N LEU A 311 7.93 -5.05 11.51
CA LEU A 311 7.24 -6.32 11.68
C LEU A 311 7.59 -6.97 13.02
N ALA A 312 8.87 -6.97 13.43
CA ALA A 312 9.29 -7.47 14.73
C ALA A 312 8.59 -6.72 15.88
N TYR A 313 8.50 -5.39 15.82
CA TYR A 313 7.72 -4.61 16.79
C TYR A 313 6.27 -5.10 16.85
N LYS A 314 5.58 -5.18 15.70
CA LYS A 314 4.18 -5.64 15.63
C LYS A 314 4.02 -7.06 16.19
N MET A 315 5.00 -7.93 15.97
CA MET A 315 5.03 -9.30 16.50
C MET A 315 5.15 -9.35 18.02
N CYS A 316 6.01 -8.51 18.60
CA CYS A 316 6.36 -8.55 20.01
C CYS A 316 5.52 -7.62 20.91
N ARG A 317 5.00 -6.52 20.35
CA ARG A 317 4.29 -5.45 21.11
C ARG A 317 2.84 -5.25 20.67
N GLY A 318 2.50 -5.57 19.43
CA GLY A 318 1.17 -5.35 18.89
C GLY A 318 0.92 -3.88 18.55
N ASP A 319 0.11 -3.20 19.36
CA ASP A 319 -0.30 -1.82 19.12
C ASP A 319 0.80 -0.80 19.44
N HIS A 320 0.72 0.37 18.82
CA HIS A 320 1.68 1.46 19.02
C HIS A 320 0.97 2.75 19.51
N PRO A 321 1.50 3.46 20.52
CA PRO A 321 0.82 4.62 21.12
C PRO A 321 0.55 5.77 20.14
N TYR A 322 1.43 5.97 19.16
CA TYR A 322 1.31 7.05 18.16
C TYR A 322 0.50 6.68 16.92
N ARG A 323 0.16 5.39 16.73
CA ARG A 323 -0.59 4.95 15.54
C ARG A 323 -1.50 3.77 15.88
N SER A 324 -2.81 4.06 15.94
CA SER A 324 -3.81 3.00 15.91
C SER A 324 -3.71 2.22 14.60
N GLY A 325 -3.72 0.89 14.68
CA GLY A 325 -3.55 0.03 13.51
C GLY A 325 -2.10 -0.04 13.00
N TYR A 326 -1.11 0.17 13.86
CA TYR A 326 0.31 0.02 13.54
C TYR A 326 0.60 -1.27 12.75
N GLY A 327 1.34 -1.10 11.67
CA GLY A 327 1.74 -2.15 10.74
C GLY A 327 0.54 -2.82 10.08
N GLY A 328 -0.54 -2.08 9.79
CA GLY A 328 -1.71 -2.59 9.08
C GLY A 328 -1.36 -3.31 7.77
N ASP A 329 -0.31 -2.84 7.09
CA ASP A 329 0.22 -3.41 5.84
C ASP A 329 0.98 -4.74 6.05
N TRP A 330 1.27 -5.13 7.29
CA TRP A 330 1.91 -6.40 7.60
C TRP A 330 0.86 -7.48 7.87
N SER A 331 0.63 -8.39 6.92
CA SER A 331 -0.23 -9.57 7.16
C SER A 331 0.52 -10.78 7.77
N GLN A 332 1.85 -10.76 7.65
CA GLN A 332 2.80 -11.81 8.01
C GLN A 332 2.82 -12.09 9.51
N ASP A 333 2.53 -11.09 10.34
CA ASP A 333 2.50 -11.24 11.80
C ASP A 333 1.56 -12.36 12.24
N ARG A 334 0.41 -12.54 11.57
CA ARG A 334 -0.56 -13.61 11.91
C ARG A 334 0.00 -15.02 11.72
N ALA A 335 0.92 -15.20 10.75
CA ALA A 335 1.57 -16.47 10.52
C ALA A 335 2.82 -16.63 11.40
N LEU A 336 3.64 -15.58 11.47
CA LEU A 336 4.94 -15.61 12.14
C LEU A 336 4.83 -15.60 13.66
N LYS A 337 3.90 -14.86 14.27
CA LYS A 337 3.73 -14.80 15.74
C LYS A 337 3.60 -16.18 16.39
N LEU A 338 3.05 -17.16 15.67
CA LEU A 338 2.82 -18.53 16.15
C LEU A 338 4.07 -19.41 16.05
N ARG A 339 5.10 -18.98 15.30
CA ARG A 339 6.34 -19.73 15.09
C ARG A 339 7.41 -19.43 16.14
N PHE A 340 7.26 -18.35 16.91
CA PHE A 340 8.21 -17.93 17.94
C PHE A 340 7.59 -18.02 19.33
N SER A 341 8.38 -18.48 20.30
CA SER A 341 8.02 -18.42 21.72
C SER A 341 8.03 -16.97 22.23
N GLU A 342 7.47 -16.73 23.42
CA GLU A 342 7.52 -15.39 24.04
C GLU A 342 8.95 -14.97 24.38
N GLU A 343 9.80 -15.90 24.82
CA GLU A 343 11.23 -15.64 25.08
C GLU A 343 11.99 -15.27 23.79
N GLU A 344 11.67 -15.93 22.69
CA GLU A 344 12.23 -15.62 21.38
C GLU A 344 11.78 -14.24 20.89
N LYS A 345 10.51 -13.86 21.11
CA LYS A 345 9.99 -12.52 20.79
C LYS A 345 10.64 -11.43 21.63
N ASP A 346 10.85 -11.68 22.91
CA ASP A 346 11.54 -10.74 23.79
C ASP A 346 12.98 -10.54 23.35
N THR A 347 13.70 -11.61 23.02
CA THR A 347 15.05 -11.56 22.48
C THR A 347 15.08 -10.82 21.14
N LEU A 348 14.17 -11.17 20.22
CA LEU A 348 14.05 -10.53 18.91
C LEU A 348 13.85 -9.02 19.04
N TRP A 349 12.97 -8.59 19.94
CA TRP A 349 12.76 -7.16 20.16
C TRP A 349 14.00 -6.48 20.75
N GLN A 350 14.72 -7.12 21.68
CA GLN A 350 15.96 -6.56 22.21
C GLN A 350 17.00 -6.28 21.11
N ARG A 351 17.09 -7.14 20.08
CA ARG A 351 17.96 -6.93 18.91
C ARG A 351 17.62 -5.67 18.13
N PHE A 352 16.33 -5.39 17.93
CA PHE A 352 15.86 -4.26 17.13
C PHE A 352 15.57 -2.98 17.92
N ALA A 353 15.55 -3.04 19.26
CA ALA A 353 15.22 -1.88 20.10
C ALA A 353 16.22 -0.71 19.94
N SER A 354 17.48 -0.99 19.62
CA SER A 354 18.46 0.07 19.32
C SER A 354 18.15 0.79 18.01
N LEU A 355 17.85 0.02 16.95
CA LEU A 355 17.45 0.55 15.66
C LEU A 355 16.17 1.40 15.77
N ASP A 356 15.15 0.90 16.46
CA ASP A 356 13.89 1.64 16.59
C ASP A 356 14.06 2.97 17.35
N ARG A 357 14.91 3.00 18.37
CA ARG A 357 15.29 4.26 19.06
C ARG A 357 16.07 5.20 18.15
N ARG A 358 16.97 4.68 17.31
CA ARG A 358 17.72 5.50 16.35
C ARG A 358 16.82 6.16 15.30
N LEU A 359 15.67 5.56 14.98
CA LEU A 359 14.68 6.12 14.07
C LEU A 359 13.80 7.20 14.73
N GLN A 360 14.08 7.59 15.96
CA GLN A 360 13.32 8.60 16.73
C GLN A 360 14.21 9.77 17.15
N GLY A 361 13.62 10.96 17.17
CA GLY A 361 14.17 12.15 17.82
C GLY A 361 13.80 12.23 19.30
N ALA A 362 14.29 13.27 19.98
CA ALA A 362 13.96 13.51 21.38
C ALA A 362 12.52 14.04 21.57
N ASP A 363 12.03 14.82 20.60
CA ASP A 363 10.75 15.51 20.66
C ASP A 363 9.83 15.08 19.52
N GLU A 364 8.52 15.19 19.76
CA GLU A 364 7.52 15.06 18.70
C GLU A 364 7.60 16.25 17.75
N TYR A 365 7.46 15.96 16.46
CA TYR A 365 7.34 17.00 15.44
C TYR A 365 6.45 16.52 14.30
N PHE A 366 6.11 17.43 13.41
CA PHE A 366 5.17 17.19 12.32
C PHE A 366 5.78 17.64 11.00
N VAL A 367 5.61 16.82 9.96
CA VAL A 367 5.91 17.16 8.57
C VAL A 367 4.62 17.09 7.77
N PRO A 368 4.21 18.17 7.08
CA PRO A 368 2.98 18.15 6.31
C PRO A 368 3.08 17.23 5.09
N GLY A 369 1.94 16.75 4.59
CA GLY A 369 1.90 15.84 3.44
C GLY A 369 2.08 14.35 3.79
N PHE A 370 2.03 14.01 5.08
CA PHE A 370 1.91 12.62 5.56
C PHE A 370 0.54 12.40 6.19
N GLN A 371 0.07 11.15 6.22
CA GLN A 371 -1.19 10.77 6.90
C GLN A 371 -1.04 10.62 8.43
N SER A 372 0.12 10.98 8.98
CA SER A 372 0.42 10.88 10.41
C SER A 372 0.37 12.25 11.09
N GLY A 373 -0.03 12.28 12.36
CA GLY A 373 0.09 13.45 13.23
C GLY A 373 1.52 13.63 13.77
N PRO A 374 1.72 14.56 14.71
CA PRO A 374 3.00 14.71 15.40
C PRO A 374 3.47 13.41 16.06
N MET A 375 4.74 13.07 15.90
CA MET A 375 5.36 11.86 16.48
C MET A 375 6.88 12.01 16.57
N PRO A 376 7.58 11.19 17.38
CA PRO A 376 9.04 11.28 17.52
C PRO A 376 9.79 10.65 16.35
N TYR A 377 9.14 9.84 15.50
CA TYR A 377 9.79 9.14 14.40
C TYR A 377 10.28 10.07 13.28
N PHE A 378 11.41 9.72 12.67
CA PHE A 378 11.91 10.47 11.52
C PHE A 378 11.01 10.32 10.30
N PHE A 379 10.41 11.42 9.83
CA PHE A 379 9.48 11.39 8.71
C PHE A 379 10.19 11.16 7.37
N GLU A 380 11.27 11.90 7.15
CA GLU A 380 11.93 11.97 5.84
C GLU A 380 13.31 11.30 5.86
N THR A 381 14.17 11.65 6.81
CA THR A 381 15.60 11.32 6.75
C THR A 381 15.98 10.08 7.54
N ILE A 382 16.83 9.24 6.95
CA ILE A 382 17.57 8.22 7.69
C ILE A 382 18.62 8.91 8.59
N PRO A 383 18.75 8.53 9.87
CA PRO A 383 19.78 9.08 10.76
C PRO A 383 21.20 8.89 10.21
N VAL A 384 22.06 9.89 10.40
CA VAL A 384 23.48 9.81 9.99
C VAL A 384 24.17 8.66 10.72
N GLY A 385 25.00 7.91 9.98
CA GLY A 385 25.76 6.77 10.51
C GLY A 385 24.90 5.60 10.95
N LEU A 386 23.66 5.50 10.46
CA LEU A 386 22.87 4.28 10.58
C LEU A 386 23.13 3.43 9.33
N ASP A 387 23.67 2.24 9.53
CA ASP A 387 23.89 1.22 8.50
C ASP A 387 23.60 -0.18 9.07
N LEU A 388 23.83 -1.22 8.26
CA LEU A 388 23.58 -2.60 8.67
C LEU A 388 24.53 -3.08 9.78
N ASP A 389 25.78 -2.63 9.77
CA ASP A 389 26.77 -3.00 10.78
C ASP A 389 26.38 -2.41 12.15
N GLU A 390 25.92 -1.16 12.16
CA GLU A 390 25.41 -0.49 13.35
C GLU A 390 24.16 -1.17 13.93
N ILE A 391 23.31 -1.79 13.08
CA ILE A 391 22.13 -2.53 13.54
C ILE A 391 22.53 -3.75 14.34
N VAL A 392 23.52 -4.50 13.86
CA VAL A 392 23.97 -5.74 14.48
C VAL A 392 25.02 -5.52 15.57
N ALA A 393 25.57 -4.31 15.69
CA ALA A 393 26.52 -3.94 16.71
C ALA A 393 25.94 -4.15 18.14
N GLY A 394 26.38 -5.22 18.79
CA GLY A 394 25.93 -5.59 20.14
C GLY A 394 24.80 -6.63 20.17
N TRP A 395 24.58 -7.34 19.06
CA TRP A 395 23.88 -8.62 19.07
C TRP A 395 24.73 -9.71 19.75
#